data_AF-A0A7X7WCI3-F1
#
_entry.id   AF-A0A7X7WCI3-F1
#
_cell.length_a   1.000
_cell.length_b   1.000
_cell.length_c   1.000
_cell.angle_alpha   90.00
_cell.angle_beta   90.00
_cell.angle_gamma   90.00
#
_symmetry.space_group_name_H-M   'P 1'
#
loop_
_entity.id
_entity.type
_entity.pdbx_description
1 polymer ?
#
loop_
_entity_poly.entity_id
_entity_poly.type
_entity_poly.pdbx_seq_one_letter_code
_entity_poly.pdbx_strand_id
1 'polypeptide(L)'
;MPEDIKEEDKKNEDQVKRQKKWPATVVLAAPFFLIVIPFYKAAKEALNWPAAIAMIITFEILMFACEIMSVSRGHWVWNPNRTLGPTILGVPIEEPLLYYWFPPLFVVLLMLVIEGYIKKRSDKNG
;
A
#
# COMPACT_ATOMS: atom_id res chain seq x y z
N MET A 1 -16.97 -46.62 -5.65
CA MET A 1 -16.42 -45.39 -6.28
C MET A 1 -16.86 -44.24 -5.39
N PRO A 2 -15.93 -43.42 -4.90
CA PRO A 2 -16.02 -42.75 -3.59
C PRO A 2 -16.95 -41.53 -3.64
N GLU A 3 -17.94 -41.50 -2.76
CA GLU A 3 -18.78 -40.33 -2.51
C GLU A 3 -18.03 -39.24 -1.73
N ASP A 4 -16.97 -39.62 -1.00
CA ASP A 4 -16.15 -38.72 -0.18
C ASP A 4 -15.38 -37.67 -1.01
N ILE A 5 -14.97 -38.02 -2.24
CA ILE A 5 -14.24 -37.07 -3.13
C ILE A 5 -15.16 -35.92 -3.56
N LYS A 6 -16.47 -36.16 -3.70
CA LYS A 6 -17.43 -35.13 -4.13
C LYS A 6 -17.76 -34.12 -3.05
N GLU A 7 -17.66 -34.48 -1.77
CA GLU A 7 -17.90 -33.54 -0.66
C GLU A 7 -16.70 -32.63 -0.39
N GLU A 8 -15.47 -33.14 -0.54
CA GLU A 8 -14.26 -32.33 -0.42
C GLU A 8 -14.17 -31.28 -1.55
N ASP A 9 -14.50 -31.66 -2.78
CA ASP A 9 -14.51 -30.73 -3.92
C ASP A 9 -15.58 -29.63 -3.75
N LYS A 10 -16.76 -29.96 -3.21
CA LYS A 10 -17.80 -28.97 -2.90
C LYS A 10 -17.41 -28.03 -1.76
N LYS A 11 -16.73 -28.53 -0.71
CA LYS A 11 -16.20 -27.68 0.37
C LYS A 11 -15.12 -26.74 -0.15
N ASN A 12 -14.27 -27.18 -1.07
CA ASN A 12 -13.29 -26.33 -1.74
C ASN A 12 -13.98 -25.27 -2.61
N GLU A 13 -14.98 -25.62 -3.41
CA GLU A 13 -15.74 -24.63 -4.20
C GLU A 13 -16.47 -23.60 -3.33
N ASP A 14 -17.04 -24.00 -2.20
CA ASP A 14 -17.71 -23.09 -1.27
C ASP A 14 -16.73 -22.18 -0.50
N GLN A 15 -15.51 -22.66 -0.21
CA GLN A 15 -14.44 -21.83 0.33
C GLN A 15 -13.94 -20.80 -0.70
N VAL A 16 -13.77 -21.20 -1.96
CA VAL A 16 -13.41 -20.32 -3.09
C VAL A 16 -14.51 -19.28 -3.36
N LYS A 17 -15.79 -19.66 -3.28
CA LYS A 17 -16.93 -18.73 -3.45
C LYS A 17 -17.10 -17.76 -2.27
N ARG A 18 -16.72 -18.15 -1.04
CA ARG A 18 -16.75 -17.27 0.14
C ARG A 18 -15.60 -16.27 0.19
N GLN A 19 -14.57 -16.44 -0.63
CA GLN A 19 -13.48 -15.48 -0.83
C GLN A 19 -13.87 -14.27 -1.71
N LYS A 20 -15.15 -14.13 -2.06
CA LYS A 20 -15.73 -12.87 -2.58
C LYS A 20 -15.95 -11.84 -1.45
N LYS A 21 -15.04 -11.77 -0.49
CA LYS A 21 -14.97 -10.66 0.47
C LYS A 21 -14.05 -9.62 -0.14
N TRP A 22 -14.48 -8.37 -0.08
CA TRP A 22 -13.67 -7.25 -0.53
C TRP A 22 -12.23 -7.46 -0.10
N PRO A 23 -11.28 -7.35 -1.04
CA PRO A 23 -9.90 -7.63 -0.75
C PRO A 23 -9.45 -6.78 0.42
N ALA A 24 -8.90 -7.44 1.45
CA ALA A 24 -8.59 -6.82 2.73
C ALA A 24 -7.74 -5.55 2.54
N THR A 25 -6.89 -5.53 1.52
CA THR A 25 -6.09 -4.39 1.05
C THR A 25 -6.92 -3.16 0.70
N VAL A 26 -8.05 -3.29 -0.02
CA VAL A 26 -8.91 -2.15 -0.36
C VAL A 26 -9.62 -1.60 0.87
N VAL A 27 -10.07 -2.49 1.76
CA VAL A 27 -10.70 -2.11 3.03
C VAL A 27 -9.69 -1.40 3.94
N LEU A 28 -8.44 -1.88 3.96
CA LEU A 28 -7.33 -1.27 4.69
C LEU A 28 -6.90 0.07 4.08
N ALA A 29 -6.89 0.21 2.75
CA ALA A 29 -6.47 1.42 2.05
C ALA A 29 -7.50 2.56 2.12
N ALA A 30 -8.80 2.23 2.16
CA ALA A 30 -9.89 3.20 2.17
C ALA A 30 -9.74 4.34 3.21
N PRO A 31 -9.45 4.09 4.51
CA PRO A 31 -9.26 5.16 5.48
C PRO A 31 -8.07 6.06 5.15
N PHE A 32 -7.03 5.53 4.51
CA PHE A 32 -5.87 6.32 4.10
C PHE A 32 -6.22 7.32 3.00
N PHE A 33 -7.09 6.97 2.06
CA PHE A 33 -7.55 7.92 1.04
C PHE A 33 -8.36 9.08 1.65
N LEU A 34 -9.18 8.81 2.67
CA LEU A 34 -9.92 9.86 3.37
C LEU A 34 -9.00 10.89 4.04
N ILE A 35 -7.81 10.47 4.46
CA ILE A 35 -6.80 11.33 5.07
C ILE A 35 -5.91 11.98 4.01
N VAL A 36 -5.44 11.25 3.00
CA VAL A 36 -4.49 11.80 2.02
C VAL A 36 -5.14 12.81 1.10
N ILE A 37 -6.40 12.64 0.69
CA ILE A 37 -7.06 13.59 -0.20
C ILE A 37 -7.06 15.03 0.35
N PRO A 38 -7.48 15.30 1.61
CA PRO A 38 -7.42 16.67 2.14
C PRO A 38 -5.99 17.18 2.31
N PHE A 39 -5.05 16.34 2.73
CA PHE A 39 -3.63 16.73 2.88
C PHE A 39 -3.00 17.07 1.54
N TYR A 40 -3.30 16.28 0.51
CA TYR A 40 -2.90 16.52 -0.85
C TYR A 40 -3.43 17.86 -1.34
N LYS A 41 -4.74 18.14 -1.16
CA LYS A 41 -5.32 19.43 -1.55
C LYS A 41 -4.66 20.61 -0.83
N ALA A 42 -4.24 20.43 0.42
CA ALA A 42 -3.61 21.49 1.22
C ALA A 42 -2.13 21.73 0.87
N ALA A 43 -1.39 20.70 0.45
CA ALA A 43 0.06 20.80 0.25
C ALA A 43 0.53 20.67 -1.22
N LYS A 44 -0.35 20.32 -2.18
CA LYS A 44 0.02 20.11 -3.59
C LYS A 44 0.72 21.30 -4.27
N GLU A 45 0.47 22.52 -3.80
CA GLU A 45 1.07 23.75 -4.37
C GLU A 45 2.46 24.02 -3.81
N ALA A 46 2.73 23.55 -2.58
CA ALA A 46 4.04 23.65 -1.94
C ALA A 46 4.96 22.47 -2.31
N LEU A 47 4.41 21.41 -2.89
CA LEU A 47 5.14 20.19 -3.21
C LEU A 47 5.99 20.35 -4.49
N ASN A 48 7.29 20.10 -4.38
CA ASN A 48 8.15 19.92 -5.55
C ASN A 48 7.92 18.53 -6.15
N TRP A 49 7.10 18.47 -7.19
CA TRP A 49 6.70 17.23 -7.87
C TRP A 49 7.86 16.42 -8.44
N PRO A 50 8.84 17.00 -9.16
CA PRO A 50 10.03 16.26 -9.58
C PRO A 50 10.77 15.58 -8.42
N ALA A 51 10.96 16.28 -7.30
CA ALA A 51 11.62 15.72 -6.13
C ALA A 51 10.78 14.60 -5.47
N ALA A 52 9.46 14.79 -5.38
CA ALA A 52 8.55 13.79 -4.84
C ALA A 52 8.52 12.50 -5.69
N ILE A 53 8.50 12.64 -7.02
CA ILE A 53 8.55 11.50 -7.95
C ILE A 53 9.90 10.78 -7.84
N ALA A 54 11.01 11.52 -7.82
CA ALA A 54 12.35 10.95 -7.67
C ALA A 54 12.51 10.19 -6.34
N MET A 55 11.97 10.74 -5.26
CA MET A 55 11.91 10.08 -3.95
C MET A 55 11.13 8.76 -4.03
N ILE A 56 9.92 8.78 -4.59
CA ILE A 56 9.08 7.58 -4.71
C ILE A 56 9.79 6.50 -5.53
N ILE A 57 10.34 6.84 -6.70
CA ILE A 57 11.05 5.89 -7.56
C ILE A 57 12.26 5.29 -6.83
N THR A 58 13.06 6.13 -6.16
CA THR A 58 14.25 5.67 -5.44
C THR A 58 13.87 4.73 -4.30
N PHE A 59 12.82 5.08 -3.55
CA PHE A 59 12.32 4.28 -2.45
C PHE A 59 11.76 2.94 -2.94
N GLU A 60 10.97 2.93 -4.01
CA GLU A 60 10.43 1.73 -4.64
C GLU A 60 11.53 0.78 -5.12
N ILE A 61 12.54 1.29 -5.83
CA ILE A 61 13.66 0.46 -6.29
C ILE A 61 14.38 -0.21 -5.11
N LEU A 62 14.63 0.56 -4.05
CA LEU A 62 15.35 0.05 -2.87
C LEU A 62 14.50 -0.97 -2.11
N MET A 63 13.23 -0.68 -1.87
CA MET A 63 12.31 -1.57 -1.17
C MET A 63 12.05 -2.85 -1.96
N PHE A 64 11.88 -2.75 -3.28
CA PHE A 64 11.73 -3.91 -4.15
C PHE A 64 12.95 -4.84 -4.09
N ALA A 65 14.16 -4.28 -4.09
CA ALA A 65 15.38 -5.07 -3.90
C ALA A 65 15.43 -5.75 -2.52
N CYS A 66 15.06 -5.03 -1.45
CA CYS A 66 14.95 -5.59 -0.10
C CYS A 66 13.92 -6.73 -0.03
N GLU A 67 12.81 -6.60 -0.73
CA GLU A 67 11.74 -7.57 -0.77
C GLU A 67 12.17 -8.85 -1.48
N ILE A 68 12.82 -8.74 -2.65
CA ILE A 68 13.43 -9.89 -3.34
C ILE A 68 14.42 -10.62 -2.43
N MET A 69 15.27 -9.89 -1.72
CA MET A 69 16.22 -10.49 -0.78
C MET A 69 15.54 -11.18 0.41
N SER A 70 14.43 -10.64 0.88
CA SER A 70 13.70 -11.17 2.04
C SER A 70 12.91 -12.42 1.68
N VAL A 71 12.27 -12.43 0.50
CA VAL A 71 11.55 -13.58 -0.05
C VAL A 71 12.52 -14.70 -0.42
N SER A 72 13.64 -14.40 -1.08
CA SER A 72 14.64 -15.42 -1.47
C SER A 72 15.30 -16.11 -0.28
N ARG A 73 15.39 -15.44 0.88
CA ARG A 73 15.88 -16.02 2.14
C ARG A 73 14.80 -16.69 2.98
N GLY A 74 13.54 -16.64 2.56
CA GLY A 74 12.41 -17.18 3.34
C GLY A 74 12.12 -16.42 4.64
N HIS A 75 12.71 -15.24 4.84
CA HIS A 75 12.37 -14.36 5.98
C HIS A 75 11.00 -13.73 5.81
N TRP A 76 10.50 -13.74 4.58
CA TRP A 76 9.24 -13.13 4.22
C TRP A 76 8.45 -14.09 3.34
N VAL A 77 7.34 -14.60 3.89
CA VAL A 77 6.47 -15.59 3.24
C VAL A 77 5.08 -15.01 3.07
N TRP A 78 4.61 -15.00 1.84
CA TRP A 78 3.33 -14.41 1.48
C TRP A 78 2.18 -15.38 1.65
N ASN A 79 1.01 -14.86 2.05
CA ASN A 79 -0.23 -15.61 2.01
C ASN A 79 -0.91 -15.38 0.64
N PRO A 80 -0.87 -16.35 -0.29
CA PRO A 80 -1.45 -16.19 -1.63
C PRO A 80 -2.95 -15.95 -1.61
N ASN A 81 -3.64 -16.27 -0.50
CA ASN A 81 -5.06 -16.02 -0.31
C ASN A 81 -5.40 -14.55 0.02
N ARG A 82 -4.39 -13.69 0.19
CA ARG A 82 -4.55 -12.26 0.56
C ARG A 82 -4.01 -11.29 -0.48
N THR A 83 -3.39 -11.80 -1.53
CA THR A 83 -2.81 -11.02 -2.64
C THR A 83 -3.84 -10.93 -3.76
N LEU A 84 -4.11 -9.73 -4.26
CA LEU A 84 -5.12 -9.49 -5.30
C LEU A 84 -4.51 -9.56 -6.72
N GLY A 85 -3.21 -9.28 -6.84
CA GLY A 85 -2.55 -9.00 -8.11
C GLY A 85 -1.56 -10.08 -8.56
N PRO A 86 -1.08 -9.98 -9.82
CA PRO A 86 -0.01 -10.85 -10.29
C PRO A 86 1.23 -10.71 -9.40
N THR A 87 2.01 -11.78 -9.30
CA THR A 87 3.31 -11.74 -8.62
C THR A 87 4.43 -11.55 -9.63
N ILE A 88 5.34 -10.61 -9.38
CA ILE A 88 6.61 -10.49 -10.11
C ILE A 88 7.69 -11.08 -9.20
N LEU A 89 8.39 -12.12 -9.65
CA LEU A 89 9.44 -12.80 -8.85
C LEU A 89 8.95 -13.30 -7.46
N GLY A 90 7.67 -13.70 -7.37
CA GLY A 90 7.06 -14.15 -6.11
C GLY A 90 6.61 -13.01 -5.18
N VAL A 91 6.73 -11.76 -5.62
CA VAL A 91 6.29 -10.56 -4.88
C VAL A 91 4.99 -10.02 -5.49
N PRO A 92 3.92 -9.80 -4.69
CA PRO A 92 2.68 -9.22 -5.20
C PRO A 92 2.87 -7.73 -5.53
N ILE A 93 2.45 -7.30 -6.72
CA ILE A 93 2.72 -5.93 -7.23
C ILE A 93 2.00 -4.84 -6.40
N GLU A 94 0.92 -5.21 -5.72
CA GLU A 94 0.11 -4.27 -4.94
C GLU A 94 0.79 -3.85 -3.66
N GLU A 95 1.69 -4.68 -3.14
CA GLU A 95 2.35 -4.41 -1.86
C GLU A 95 3.32 -3.24 -1.95
N PRO A 96 4.21 -3.16 -2.95
CA PRO A 96 5.02 -1.97 -3.15
C PRO A 96 4.18 -0.70 -3.31
N LEU A 97 3.13 -0.78 -4.14
CA LEU A 97 2.24 0.35 -4.40
C LEU A 97 1.49 0.85 -3.15
N LEU A 98 1.14 -0.04 -2.22
CA LEU A 98 0.40 0.34 -1.00
C LEU A 98 1.33 0.70 0.16
N TYR A 99 2.41 -0.06 0.35
CA TYR A 99 3.31 0.07 1.49
C TYR A 99 4.52 0.97 1.24
N TYR A 100 4.96 1.13 -0.01
CA TYR A 100 6.21 1.84 -0.32
C TYR A 100 5.98 3.11 -1.12
N TRP A 101 4.94 3.18 -1.97
CA TRP A 101 4.60 4.41 -2.68
C TRP A 101 3.91 5.44 -1.78
N PHE A 102 2.87 5.00 -1.07
CA PHE A 102 1.96 5.91 -0.36
C PHE A 102 2.59 6.55 0.89
N PRO A 103 3.31 5.81 1.78
CA PRO A 103 3.84 6.39 3.00
C PRO A 103 4.84 7.54 2.83
N PRO A 104 5.86 7.48 1.95
CA PRO A 104 6.81 8.59 1.83
C PRO A 104 6.13 9.85 1.30
N LEU A 105 5.19 9.72 0.35
CA LEU A 105 4.41 10.86 -0.12
C LEU A 105 3.53 11.45 0.99
N PHE A 106 2.87 10.59 1.77
CA PHE A 106 2.05 11.03 2.90
C PHE A 106 2.85 11.80 3.94
N VAL A 107 4.04 11.32 4.31
CA VAL A 107 4.92 12.00 5.28
C VAL A 107 5.33 13.38 4.79
N VAL A 108 5.71 13.52 3.52
CA VAL A 108 6.06 14.82 2.93
C VAL A 108 4.86 15.77 2.96
N LEU A 109 3.68 15.31 2.54
CA LEU A 109 2.46 16.12 2.58
C LEU A 109 2.12 16.57 4.00
N LEU A 110 2.21 15.67 4.98
CA LEU A 110 1.99 15.99 6.40
C LEU A 110 2.95 17.06 6.90
N MET A 111 4.25 16.94 6.58
CA MET A 111 5.26 17.91 6.99
C MET A 111 5.01 19.29 6.37
N LEU A 112 4.63 19.36 5.09
CA LEU A 112 4.28 20.61 4.42
C LEU A 112 3.04 21.27 5.05
N VAL A 113 2.02 20.49 5.41
CA VAL A 113 0.83 21.00 6.11
C VAL A 113 1.21 21.56 7.49
N ILE A 114 2.04 20.85 8.25
CA ILE A 114 2.52 21.31 9.57
C ILE A 114 3.33 22.60 9.43
N GLU A 115 4.25 22.67 8.46
CA GLU A 115 5.04 23.87 8.19
C GLU A 115 4.15 25.07 7.86
N GLY A 116 3.16 24.90 6.98
CA GLY A 116 2.19 25.94 6.65
C GLY A 116 1.39 26.42 7.87
N TYR A 117 1.03 25.51 8.78
CA TYR A 117 0.34 25.85 10.02
C TYR A 117 1.23 26.65 10.97
N ILE A 118 2.50 26.25 11.13
CA ILE A 118 3.47 26.94 11.99
C ILE A 118 3.74 28.36 11.49
N LYS A 119 4.00 28.54 10.18
CA LYS A 119 4.24 29.87 9.57
C LYS A 119 3.07 30.82 9.80
N LYS A 120 1.84 30.36 9.51
CA LYS A 120 0.62 31.16 9.71
C LYS A 120 0.40 31.59 11.17
N ARG A 121 0.85 30.80 12.14
CA ARG A 121 0.76 31.15 13.56
C ARG A 121 1.84 32.15 13.97
N SER A 122 3.05 32.02 13.42
CA SER A 122 4.14 32.97 13.63
C SER A 122 3.74 34.37 13.14
N ASP A 123 3.18 34.47 11.94
CA ASP A 123 2.80 35.74 11.31
C ASP A 123 1.63 36.46 12.02
N LYS A 124 0.88 35.76 12.86
CA LYS A 124 -0.21 36.35 13.67
C LYS A 124 0.26 36.88 15.03
N ASN A 125 1.43 36.46 15.48
CA ASN A 125 1.97 36.75 16.81
C ASN A 125 3.13 37.78 16.78
N GLY A 126 3.60 38.17 15.59
CA GLY A 126 4.59 39.24 15.38
C GLY A 126 3.93 40.48 14.80
#